data_AF-A0A016T1G3-F1
#
_entry.id   AF-A0A016T1G3-F1
#
_cell.length_a   1.000
_cell.length_b   1.000
_cell.length_c   1.000
_cell.angle_alpha   90.00
_cell.angle_beta   90.00
_cell.angle_gamma   90.00
#
_symmetry.space_group_name_H-M   'P 1'
#
loop_
_entity.id
_entity.type
_entity.pdbx_description
1 polymer ?
#
loop_
_entity_poly.entity_id
_entity_poly.type
_entity_poly.pdbx_seq_one_letter_code
_entity_poly.pdbx_strand_id
1 'polypeptide(L)'
;MICINFRYCYEDNTFLNFTEAQASIVGNETLFSVVRHPIDRFLSGYVDKCVREASKDYRCYGCNENLNCFVDKLYEYLWSAYSMKSTEYDFDLAHFAPQTWYCEYGHNLNNYILVKYSPETEEIVRQLDAVFEKAGVPESYRGEIASETRKQKSNNSTAEMTYRKKVQRHLLSDEKTFRRLIQIYYYDFVVFGFPLPTFL
;
A
#
# COMPACT_ATOMS: atom_id res chain seq x y z
N MET A 1 -7.08 7.78 14.41
CA MET A 1 -5.72 7.22 14.17
C MET A 1 -5.62 6.76 12.72
N ILE A 2 -4.47 7.03 12.08
CA ILE A 2 -4.20 6.57 10.71
C ILE A 2 -3.28 5.36 10.81
N CYS A 3 -3.72 4.21 10.30
CA CYS A 3 -2.80 3.11 10.11
C CYS A 3 -2.23 3.19 8.69
N ILE A 4 -0.94 3.48 8.59
CA ILE A 4 -0.23 3.58 7.32
C ILE A 4 1.02 2.72 7.39
N ASN A 5 1.31 2.02 6.30
CA ASN A 5 2.60 1.37 6.12
C ASN A 5 3.68 2.46 5.98
N PHE A 6 4.40 2.69 7.09
CA PHE A 6 5.69 3.36 7.30
C PHE A 6 5.99 4.76 6.72
N ARG A 7 5.13 5.40 5.91
CA ARG A 7 5.59 6.52 5.05
C ARG A 7 5.09 7.94 5.34
N TYR A 8 4.23 8.18 6.33
CA TYR A 8 3.79 9.57 6.65
C TYR A 8 4.32 10.13 7.98
N CYS A 9 4.72 9.28 8.92
CA CYS A 9 5.39 9.71 10.14
C CYS A 9 6.88 9.39 10.01
N TYR A 10 7.62 10.30 9.36
CA TYR A 10 9.07 10.27 9.19
C TYR A 10 9.78 9.75 10.45
N GLU A 11 10.29 8.51 10.41
CA GLU A 11 10.95 7.70 11.49
C GLU A 11 10.33 7.68 12.90
N ASP A 12 9.35 8.55 13.20
CA ASP A 12 8.71 8.76 14.48
C ASP A 12 7.32 8.15 14.48
N ASN A 13 7.25 6.83 14.39
CA ASN A 13 6.01 6.14 14.73
C ASN A 13 5.77 6.34 16.23
N THR A 14 4.71 7.05 16.59
CA THR A 14 4.32 7.25 18.00
C THR A 14 4.01 5.93 18.70
N PHE A 15 3.54 4.93 17.95
CA PHE A 15 3.18 3.59 18.44
C PHE A 15 3.59 2.52 17.44
N LEU A 16 3.97 1.34 17.94
CA LEU A 16 4.39 0.21 17.11
C LEU A 16 3.28 -0.83 16.90
N ASN A 17 2.23 -0.81 17.72
CA ASN A 17 1.07 -1.69 17.55
C ASN A 17 -0.25 -0.94 17.73
N PHE A 18 -1.30 -1.53 17.17
CA PHE A 18 -2.65 -0.93 17.16
C PHE A 18 -3.21 -0.79 18.57
N THR A 19 -2.97 -1.77 19.45
CA THR A 19 -3.52 -1.80 20.80
C THR A 19 -3.00 -0.65 21.66
N GLU A 20 -1.69 -0.39 21.65
CA GLU A 20 -1.08 0.75 22.33
C GLU A 20 -1.60 2.07 21.79
N ALA A 21 -1.68 2.17 20.46
CA ALA A 21 -2.15 3.38 19.81
C ALA A 21 -3.61 3.67 20.15
N GLN A 22 -4.47 2.64 20.18
CA GLN A 22 -5.86 2.77 20.59
C GLN A 22 -6.00 3.14 22.07
N ALA A 23 -5.21 2.54 22.95
CA ALA A 23 -5.21 2.84 24.39
C ALA A 23 -4.81 4.29 24.71
N SER A 24 -4.10 4.96 23.79
CA SER A 24 -3.68 6.36 23.96
C SER A 24 -4.77 7.39 23.66
N ILE A 25 -5.89 6.98 23.04
CA ILE A 25 -6.89 7.92 22.53
C ILE A 25 -7.87 8.36 23.63
N VAL A 26 -8.04 9.66 23.76
CA VAL A 26 -9.02 10.27 24.66
C VAL A 26 -10.22 10.78 23.84
N GLY A 27 -11.39 10.19 24.07
CA GLY A 27 -12.64 10.55 23.39
C GLY A 27 -13.00 9.64 22.21
N ASN A 28 -13.89 10.11 21.33
CA ASN A 28 -14.33 9.35 20.17
C ASN A 28 -13.24 9.34 19.09
N GLU A 29 -12.86 8.15 18.64
CA GLU A 29 -11.89 8.00 17.56
C GLU A 29 -12.55 7.90 16.19
N THR A 30 -11.92 8.56 15.20
CA THR A 30 -12.14 8.23 13.79
C THR A 30 -10.92 7.46 13.29
N LEU A 31 -11.13 6.18 13.00
CA LEU A 31 -10.13 5.31 12.39
C LEU A 31 -10.36 5.29 10.88
N PHE A 32 -9.28 5.50 10.13
CA PHE A 32 -9.31 5.34 8.70
C PHE A 32 -7.99 4.76 8.19
N SER A 33 -8.07 4.13 7.03
CA SER A 33 -6.91 3.59 6.35
C SER A 33 -6.99 3.89 4.86
N VAL A 34 -5.84 4.23 4.28
CA VAL A 34 -5.72 4.42 2.84
C VAL A 34 -5.33 3.10 2.19
N VAL A 35 -6.31 2.45 1.56
CA VAL A 35 -6.12 1.18 0.85
C VAL A 35 -5.93 1.42 -0.64
N ARG A 36 -5.10 0.61 -1.28
CA ARG A 36 -4.78 0.74 -2.70
C ARG A 36 -5.18 -0.52 -3.47
N HIS A 37 -5.56 -0.36 -4.73
CA HIS A 37 -5.80 -1.51 -5.61
C HIS A 37 -4.52 -2.37 -5.66
N PRO A 38 -4.59 -3.70 -5.42
CA PRO A 38 -3.38 -4.48 -5.17
C PRO A 38 -2.36 -4.48 -6.32
N ILE A 39 -2.84 -4.58 -7.56
CA ILE A 39 -1.98 -4.50 -8.76
C ILE A 39 -1.32 -3.12 -8.88
N ASP A 40 -2.05 -2.04 -8.59
CA ASP A 40 -1.50 -0.68 -8.70
C ASP A 40 -0.43 -0.44 -7.63
N ARG A 41 -0.70 -0.89 -6.39
CA ARG A 41 0.25 -0.84 -5.29
C ARG A 41 1.53 -1.59 -5.63
N PHE A 42 1.42 -2.82 -6.11
CA PHE A 42 2.57 -3.63 -6.51
C PHE A 42 3.38 -2.95 -7.60
N LEU A 43 2.73 -2.50 -8.69
CA LEU A 43 3.43 -1.85 -9.80
C LEU A 43 4.13 -0.55 -9.38
N SER A 44 3.47 0.27 -8.56
CA SER A 44 4.06 1.48 -8.01
C SER A 44 5.26 1.16 -7.13
N GLY A 45 5.14 0.19 -6.22
CA GLY A 45 6.24 -0.25 -5.36
C GLY A 45 7.41 -0.83 -6.15
N TYR A 46 7.13 -1.65 -7.17
CA TYR A 46 8.17 -2.28 -7.99
C TYR A 46 8.98 -1.25 -8.79
N VAL A 47 8.30 -0.30 -9.43
CA VAL A 47 8.98 0.77 -10.18
C VAL A 47 9.76 1.70 -9.23
N ASP A 48 9.18 2.05 -8.08
CA ASP A 48 9.86 2.89 -7.09
C ASP A 48 11.11 2.20 -6.54
N LYS A 49 10.95 0.99 -5.99
CA LYS A 49 11.96 0.33 -5.17
C LYS A 49 12.93 -0.54 -5.96
N CYS A 50 12.45 -1.24 -6.98
CA CYS A 50 13.26 -2.21 -7.72
C CYS A 50 13.86 -1.67 -9.02
N VAL A 51 13.36 -0.56 -9.53
CA VAL A 51 13.83 0.03 -10.80
C VAL A 51 14.51 1.36 -10.56
N ARG A 52 13.86 2.28 -9.84
CA ARG A 52 14.40 3.64 -9.63
C ARG A 52 15.42 3.70 -8.51
N GLU A 53 15.09 3.16 -7.34
CA GLU A 53 15.96 3.22 -6.15
C GLU A 53 16.99 2.08 -6.08
N ALA A 54 16.96 1.12 -6.99
CA ALA A 54 17.82 -0.05 -6.93
C ALA A 54 19.22 0.23 -7.50
N SER A 55 20.26 0.25 -6.65
CA SER A 55 21.65 -0.05 -7.08
C SER A 55 22.53 -0.65 -5.95
N LYS A 56 23.14 -1.81 -6.27
CA LYS A 56 24.37 -2.49 -5.76
C LYS A 56 24.45 -3.42 -4.53
N ASP A 57 23.37 -3.82 -3.86
CA ASP A 57 23.44 -5.05 -3.02
C ASP A 57 22.04 -5.63 -2.77
N TYR A 58 21.80 -6.89 -3.19
CA TYR A 58 20.69 -7.82 -2.90
C TYR A 58 19.22 -7.34 -2.89
N ARG A 59 18.91 -6.04 -3.09
CA ARG A 59 17.54 -5.50 -3.12
C ARG A 59 16.70 -6.15 -4.21
N CYS A 60 15.41 -6.25 -3.95
CA CYS A 60 14.46 -6.98 -4.78
C CYS A 60 14.96 -8.41 -5.06
N TYR A 61 15.46 -9.03 -3.99
CA TYR A 61 15.94 -10.42 -3.95
C TYR A 61 17.01 -10.77 -4.99
N GLY A 62 17.81 -9.79 -5.43
CA GLY A 62 18.86 -9.99 -6.43
C GLY A 62 18.33 -10.32 -7.84
N CYS A 63 17.06 -10.01 -8.13
CA CYS A 63 16.43 -10.36 -9.40
C CYS A 63 16.80 -9.42 -10.57
N ASN A 64 17.53 -8.33 -10.34
CA ASN A 64 18.03 -7.41 -11.38
C ASN A 64 16.94 -7.01 -12.41
N GLU A 65 15.84 -6.43 -11.93
CA GLU A 65 14.67 -6.02 -12.74
C GLU A 65 13.92 -7.17 -13.48
N ASN A 66 14.24 -8.44 -13.19
CA ASN A 66 13.45 -9.56 -13.67
C ASN A 66 12.16 -9.68 -12.82
N LEU A 67 11.03 -9.29 -13.41
CA LEU A 67 9.73 -9.30 -12.74
C LEU A 67 9.31 -10.69 -12.28
N ASN A 68 9.50 -11.71 -13.12
CA ASN A 68 9.08 -13.08 -12.83
C ASN A 68 9.86 -13.66 -11.66
N CYS A 69 11.20 -13.47 -11.67
CA CYS A 69 12.07 -13.80 -10.55
C CYS A 69 11.60 -13.11 -9.27
N PHE A 70 11.31 -11.81 -9.33
CA PHE A 70 10.93 -11.03 -8.17
C PHE A 70 9.62 -11.53 -7.56
N VAL A 71 8.60 -11.78 -8.37
CA VAL A 71 7.29 -12.27 -7.89
C VAL A 71 7.40 -13.68 -7.31
N ASP A 72 8.18 -14.56 -7.93
CA ASP A 72 8.41 -15.91 -7.41
C ASP A 72 9.15 -15.85 -6.05
N LYS A 73 10.20 -15.02 -5.93
CA LYS A 73 10.94 -14.80 -4.69
C LYS A 73 10.09 -14.16 -3.60
N LEU A 74 9.35 -13.09 -3.93
CA LEU A 74 8.44 -12.43 -3.00
C LEU A 74 7.46 -13.42 -2.37
N TYR A 75 6.88 -14.32 -3.16
CA TYR A 75 6.02 -15.37 -2.64
C TYR A 75 6.75 -16.31 -1.66
N GLU A 76 7.96 -16.76 -2.00
CA GLU A 76 8.78 -17.61 -1.12
C GLU A 76 9.08 -16.93 0.21
N TYR A 77 9.52 -15.66 0.17
CA TYR A 77 9.85 -14.89 1.38
C TYR A 77 8.62 -14.58 2.23
N LEU A 78 7.48 -14.22 1.62
CA LEU A 78 6.21 -14.04 2.34
C LEU A 78 5.78 -15.34 3.02
N TRP A 79 5.83 -16.46 2.30
CA TRP A 79 5.46 -17.76 2.87
C TRP A 79 6.39 -18.16 4.03
N SER A 80 7.69 -17.92 3.89
CA SER A 80 8.68 -18.15 4.95
C SER A 80 8.39 -17.28 6.17
N ALA A 81 8.21 -15.97 5.99
CA ALA A 81 7.90 -15.04 7.07
C ALA A 81 6.62 -15.44 7.82
N TYR A 82 5.56 -15.80 7.09
CA TYR A 82 4.31 -16.27 7.68
C TYR A 82 4.50 -17.59 8.45
N SER A 83 5.15 -18.58 7.85
CA SER A 83 5.31 -19.92 8.43
C SER A 83 6.19 -19.89 9.68
N MET A 84 7.22 -19.04 9.69
CA MET A 84 8.13 -18.87 10.81
C MET A 84 7.62 -17.87 11.86
N LYS A 85 6.49 -17.19 11.59
CA LYS A 85 6.00 -16.06 12.39
C LYS A 85 7.10 -15.01 12.62
N SER A 86 7.86 -14.73 11.57
CA SER A 86 8.98 -13.79 11.65
C SER A 86 8.47 -12.39 11.97
N THR A 87 9.12 -11.76 12.93
CA THR A 87 8.94 -10.34 13.25
C THR A 87 10.15 -9.51 12.81
N GLU A 88 11.11 -10.13 12.12
CA GLU A 88 12.30 -9.44 11.64
C GLU A 88 11.92 -8.49 10.50
N TYR A 89 12.51 -7.30 10.52
CA TYR A 89 12.34 -6.34 9.45
C TYR A 89 13.11 -6.81 8.21
N ASP A 90 12.36 -7.00 7.12
CA ASP A 90 12.92 -7.19 5.78
C ASP A 90 12.41 -6.03 4.91
N PHE A 91 13.35 -5.34 4.26
CA PHE A 91 13.04 -4.15 3.47
C PHE A 91 12.07 -4.45 2.33
N ASP A 92 12.31 -5.52 1.57
CA ASP A 92 11.46 -5.85 0.42
C ASP A 92 10.08 -6.31 0.92
N LEU A 93 10.01 -7.16 1.94
CA LEU A 93 8.74 -7.57 2.54
C LEU A 93 7.96 -6.38 3.10
N ALA A 94 8.61 -5.43 3.78
CA ALA A 94 7.93 -4.24 4.32
C ALA A 94 7.24 -3.41 3.22
N HIS A 95 7.83 -3.36 2.01
CA HIS A 95 7.26 -2.63 0.89
C HIS A 95 6.21 -3.42 0.10
N PHE A 96 6.35 -4.75 0.04
CA PHE A 96 5.58 -5.58 -0.88
C PHE A 96 4.59 -6.54 -0.19
N ALA A 97 4.66 -6.76 1.12
CA ALA A 97 3.69 -7.61 1.81
C ALA A 97 2.26 -7.06 1.65
N PRO A 98 1.23 -7.93 1.61
CA PRO A 98 -0.16 -7.51 1.47
C PRO A 98 -0.54 -6.43 2.48
N GLN A 99 -1.34 -5.44 2.07
CA GLN A 99 -1.80 -4.40 2.99
C GLN A 99 -2.59 -4.98 4.16
N THR A 100 -3.29 -6.09 3.94
CA THR A 100 -4.03 -6.82 4.98
C THR A 100 -3.15 -7.41 6.09
N TRP A 101 -1.83 -7.50 5.90
CA TRP A 101 -0.90 -7.95 6.94
C TRP A 101 -0.63 -6.87 8.00
N TYR A 102 -0.99 -5.62 7.71
CA TYR A 102 -0.83 -4.49 8.62
C TYR A 102 -2.16 -4.14 9.28
N CYS A 103 -2.12 -3.28 10.31
CA CYS A 103 -3.30 -2.63 10.89
C CYS A 103 -4.34 -3.56 11.54
N GLU A 104 -4.04 -4.84 11.73
CA GLU A 104 -4.92 -5.80 12.42
C GLU A 104 -6.36 -5.83 11.85
N TYR A 105 -6.52 -5.71 10.53
CA TYR A 105 -7.85 -5.71 9.90
C TYR A 105 -8.67 -6.95 10.23
N GLY A 106 -8.04 -8.11 10.50
CA GLY A 106 -8.75 -9.34 10.86
C GLY A 106 -9.69 -9.18 12.07
N HIS A 107 -9.37 -8.29 13.01
CA HIS A 107 -10.20 -8.01 14.17
C HIS A 107 -10.89 -6.64 14.11
N ASN A 108 -10.27 -5.69 13.40
CA ASN A 108 -10.64 -4.27 13.50
C ASN A 108 -11.23 -3.67 12.21
N LEU A 109 -11.41 -4.44 11.13
CA LEU A 109 -11.83 -3.90 9.81
C LEU A 109 -13.06 -2.98 9.90
N ASN A 110 -14.09 -3.38 10.65
CA ASN A 110 -15.34 -2.62 10.76
C ASN A 110 -15.18 -1.27 11.48
N ASN A 111 -14.09 -1.08 12.21
CA ASN A 111 -13.80 0.18 12.88
C ASN A 111 -13.18 1.19 11.91
N TYR A 112 -12.62 0.74 10.79
CA TYR A 112 -11.95 1.59 9.81
C TYR A 112 -12.90 2.13 8.75
N ILE A 113 -12.75 3.43 8.46
CA ILE A 113 -13.19 4.01 7.19
C ILE A 113 -12.11 3.71 6.15
N LEU A 114 -12.45 2.92 5.12
CA LEU A 114 -11.53 2.61 4.04
C LEU A 114 -11.55 3.73 3.00
N VAL A 115 -10.46 4.49 2.92
CA VAL A 115 -10.20 5.46 1.86
C VAL A 115 -9.51 4.73 0.72
N LYS A 116 -10.22 4.55 -0.40
CA LYS A 116 -9.66 3.88 -1.58
C LYS A 116 -8.86 4.88 -2.40
N TYR A 117 -7.55 4.67 -2.47
CA TYR A 117 -6.68 5.47 -3.33
C TYR A 117 -7.12 5.36 -4.79
N SER A 118 -7.25 6.50 -5.44
CA SER A 118 -7.60 6.62 -6.86
C SER A 118 -6.52 7.39 -7.61
N PRO A 119 -6.23 7.07 -8.88
CA PRO A 119 -5.45 7.93 -9.76
C PRO A 119 -6.13 9.29 -10.00
N GLU A 120 -7.42 9.44 -9.72
CA GLU A 120 -8.12 10.72 -9.75
C GLU A 120 -7.92 11.48 -8.43
N THR A 121 -7.30 12.65 -8.49
CA THR A 121 -6.93 13.46 -7.32
C THR A 121 -8.14 13.90 -6.51
N GLU A 122 -9.21 14.33 -7.18
CA GLU A 122 -10.39 14.82 -6.49
C GLU A 122 -11.10 13.72 -5.70
N GLU A 123 -11.03 12.46 -6.16
CA GLU A 123 -11.69 11.37 -5.44
C GLU A 123 -10.99 11.03 -4.12
N ILE A 124 -9.66 11.11 -4.05
CA ILE A 124 -8.95 10.95 -2.77
C ILE A 124 -9.14 12.16 -1.86
N VAL A 125 -9.14 13.37 -2.42
CA VAL A 125 -9.41 14.60 -1.66
C VAL A 125 -10.80 14.55 -1.03
N ARG A 126 -11.83 14.18 -1.80
CA ARG A 126 -13.21 14.06 -1.33
C ARG A 126 -13.35 13.02 -0.22
N GLN A 127 -12.73 11.85 -0.38
CA GLN A 127 -12.78 10.80 0.65
C GLN A 127 -12.07 11.20 1.93
N LEU A 128 -10.89 11.83 1.83
CA LEU A 128 -10.15 12.33 2.99
C LEU A 128 -10.90 13.46 3.69
N ASP A 129 -11.49 14.39 2.93
CA ASP A 129 -12.29 15.48 3.47
C ASP A 129 -13.46 14.96 4.31
N ALA A 130 -14.20 13.97 3.80
CA ALA A 130 -15.29 13.33 4.54
C ALA A 130 -14.82 12.64 5.83
N VAL A 131 -13.64 12.02 5.81
CA VAL A 131 -13.03 11.42 7.01
C VAL A 131 -12.68 12.50 8.04
N PHE A 132 -12.02 13.57 7.61
CA PHE A 132 -11.61 14.65 8.50
C PHE A 132 -12.79 15.46 9.04
N GLU A 133 -13.83 15.66 8.23
CA GLU A 133 -15.08 16.27 8.66
C GLU A 133 -15.74 15.43 9.76
N LYS A 134 -15.84 14.10 9.57
CA LYS A 134 -16.35 13.18 10.59
C LYS A 134 -15.49 13.20 11.86
N ALA A 135 -14.18 13.38 11.72
CA ALA A 135 -13.26 13.53 12.85
C ALA A 135 -13.34 14.90 13.54
N GLY A 136 -14.20 15.82 13.08
CA GLY A 136 -14.38 17.16 13.66
C GLY A 136 -13.26 18.15 13.29
N VAL A 137 -12.49 17.88 12.25
CA VAL A 137 -11.43 18.79 11.79
C VAL A 137 -12.07 20.04 11.15
N PRO A 138 -11.70 21.26 11.59
CA PRO A 138 -12.25 22.50 11.03
C PRO A 138 -12.05 22.63 9.52
N GLU A 139 -13.02 23.23 8.84
CA GLU A 139 -13.03 23.41 7.37
C GLU A 139 -11.77 24.08 6.84
N SER A 140 -11.20 25.04 7.57
CA SER A 140 -9.95 25.73 7.17
C SER A 140 -8.77 24.76 7.02
N TYR A 141 -8.60 23.84 7.98
CA TYR A 141 -7.53 22.83 7.93
C TYR A 141 -7.81 21.79 6.85
N ARG A 142 -9.08 21.39 6.69
CA ARG A 142 -9.48 20.47 5.62
C ARG A 142 -9.20 21.07 4.24
N GLY A 143 -9.48 22.36 4.05
CA GLY A 143 -9.17 23.11 2.84
C GLY A 143 -7.66 23.16 2.53
N GLU A 144 -6.82 23.35 3.55
CA GLU A 144 -5.36 23.30 3.42
C GLU A 144 -4.87 21.89 3.04
N ILE A 145 -5.34 20.85 3.74
CA ILE A 145 -5.01 19.45 3.43
C ILE A 145 -5.41 19.10 1.99
N ALA A 146 -6.60 19.52 1.55
CA ALA A 146 -7.08 19.32 0.19
C ALA A 146 -6.17 20.03 -0.84
N SER A 147 -5.70 21.24 -0.54
CA SER A 147 -4.77 21.98 -1.40
C SER A 147 -3.41 21.27 -1.54
N GLU A 148 -2.81 20.86 -0.42
CA GLU A 148 -1.50 20.18 -0.42
C GLU A 148 -1.57 18.81 -1.09
N THR A 149 -2.66 18.06 -0.89
CA THR A 149 -2.91 16.78 -1.56
C THR A 149 -2.94 16.95 -3.09
N ARG A 150 -3.55 18.03 -3.59
CA ARG A 150 -3.58 18.33 -5.04
C ARG A 150 -2.20 18.65 -5.61
N LYS A 151 -1.38 19.41 -4.87
CA LYS A 151 -0.02 19.80 -5.29
C LYS A 151 0.93 18.61 -5.40
N GLN A 152 0.90 17.66 -4.46
CA GLN A 152 1.82 16.52 -4.51
C GLN A 152 1.64 15.66 -5.76
N LYS A 153 0.39 15.46 -6.20
CA LYS A 153 0.08 14.52 -7.29
C LYS A 153 0.46 15.03 -8.68
N SER A 154 0.67 16.34 -8.85
CA SER A 154 1.14 16.91 -10.12
C SER A 154 2.61 16.61 -10.42
N ASN A 155 3.37 16.06 -9.47
CA ASN A 155 4.83 15.93 -9.57
C ASN A 155 5.32 14.59 -10.19
N ASN A 156 4.42 13.71 -10.65
CA ASN A 156 4.82 12.42 -11.23
C ASN A 156 5.48 12.59 -12.61
N SER A 157 6.65 11.99 -12.81
CA SER A 157 7.42 12.14 -14.07
C SER A 157 6.88 11.29 -15.23
N THR A 158 6.99 11.80 -16.46
CA THR A 158 6.57 11.11 -17.69
C THR A 158 7.33 9.80 -17.95
N ALA A 159 8.61 9.74 -17.56
CA ALA A 159 9.45 8.55 -17.70
C ALA A 159 8.95 7.41 -16.79
N GLU A 160 8.57 7.72 -15.56
CA GLU A 160 8.04 6.75 -14.58
C GLU A 160 6.74 6.11 -15.08
N MET A 161 5.82 6.92 -15.61
CA MET A 161 4.58 6.41 -16.20
C MET A 161 4.84 5.46 -17.37
N THR A 162 5.85 5.75 -18.19
CA THR A 162 6.20 4.92 -19.36
C THR A 162 6.76 3.57 -18.94
N TYR A 163 7.69 3.56 -17.98
CA TYR A 163 8.26 2.31 -17.47
C TYR A 163 7.20 1.48 -16.74
N ARG A 164 6.37 2.10 -15.89
CA ARG A 164 5.26 1.42 -15.21
C ARG A 164 4.31 0.73 -16.19
N LYS A 165 3.98 1.38 -17.32
CA LYS A 165 3.18 0.77 -18.40
C LYS A 165 3.89 -0.42 -19.06
N LYS A 166 5.22 -0.44 -19.14
CA LYS A 166 6.00 -1.58 -19.66
C LYS A 166 5.91 -2.77 -18.69
N VAL A 167 6.17 -2.55 -17.40
CA VAL A 167 6.06 -3.60 -16.37
C VAL A 167 4.64 -4.16 -16.30
N GLN A 168 3.63 -3.28 -16.33
CA GLN A 168 2.23 -3.72 -16.31
C GLN A 168 1.89 -4.63 -17.50
N ARG A 169 2.33 -4.26 -18.71
CA ARG A 169 2.08 -5.11 -19.89
C ARG A 169 2.76 -6.47 -19.75
N HIS A 170 4.01 -6.50 -19.28
CA HIS A 170 4.71 -7.76 -19.05
C HIS A 170 3.99 -8.63 -18.01
N LEU A 171 3.61 -8.05 -16.86
CA LEU A 171 2.86 -8.72 -15.81
C LEU A 171 1.56 -9.34 -16.34
N LEU A 172 0.76 -8.58 -17.09
CA LEU A 172 -0.53 -9.04 -17.61
C LEU A 172 -0.39 -10.07 -18.73
N SER A 173 0.76 -10.11 -19.42
CA SER A 173 1.04 -11.08 -20.47
C SER A 173 1.59 -12.42 -19.97
N ASP A 174 2.13 -12.46 -18.75
CA ASP A 174 2.67 -13.68 -18.15
C ASP A 174 1.65 -14.27 -17.17
N GLU A 175 0.88 -15.27 -17.63
CA GLU A 175 -0.20 -15.88 -16.85
C GLU A 175 0.30 -16.46 -15.52
N LYS A 176 1.48 -17.09 -15.51
CA LYS A 176 2.04 -17.72 -14.32
C LYS A 176 2.37 -16.65 -13.27
N THR A 177 3.12 -15.62 -13.68
CA THR A 177 3.50 -14.53 -12.78
C THR A 177 2.29 -13.73 -12.33
N PHE A 178 1.31 -13.50 -13.21
CA PHE A 178 0.07 -12.82 -12.84
C PHE A 178 -0.72 -13.62 -11.80
N ARG A 179 -0.96 -14.92 -12.02
CA ARG A 179 -1.62 -15.80 -11.05
C ARG A 179 -0.91 -15.80 -9.71
N ARG A 180 0.43 -15.86 -9.71
CA ARG A 180 1.23 -15.80 -8.48
C ARG A 180 1.02 -14.48 -7.74
N LEU A 181 0.97 -13.36 -8.46
CA LEU A 181 0.68 -12.06 -7.87
C LEU A 181 -0.72 -11.99 -7.24
N ILE A 182 -1.73 -12.58 -7.90
CA ILE A 182 -3.08 -12.65 -7.34
C ILE A 182 -3.11 -13.52 -6.08
N GLN A 183 -2.34 -14.62 -6.02
CA GLN A 183 -2.20 -15.42 -4.80
C GLN A 183 -1.62 -14.61 -3.65
N ILE A 184 -0.57 -13.83 -3.90
CA ILE A 184 0.05 -12.96 -2.89
C ILE A 184 -0.97 -11.98 -2.30
N TYR A 185 -1.74 -11.31 -3.16
CA TYR A 185 -2.63 -10.22 -2.75
C TYR A 185 -4.12 -10.60 -2.65
N TYR A 186 -4.47 -11.88 -2.67
CA TYR A 186 -5.87 -12.33 -2.70
C TYR A 186 -6.72 -11.69 -1.60
N TYR A 187 -6.20 -11.66 -0.37
CA TYR A 187 -6.90 -11.04 0.76
C TYR A 187 -7.04 -9.53 0.62
N ASP A 188 -6.10 -8.82 0.01
CA ASP A 188 -6.25 -7.39 -0.23
C ASP A 188 -7.42 -7.11 -1.20
N PHE A 189 -7.64 -7.97 -2.20
CA PHE A 189 -8.82 -7.87 -3.07
C PHE A 189 -10.11 -8.08 -2.29
N VAL A 190 -10.18 -9.18 -1.54
CA VAL A 190 -11.41 -9.59 -0.85
C VAL A 190 -11.75 -8.64 0.30
N VAL A 191 -10.79 -8.39 1.20
CA VAL A 191 -10.99 -7.59 2.42
C VAL A 191 -11.33 -6.14 2.10
N PHE A 192 -10.68 -5.55 1.09
CA PHE A 192 -10.94 -4.15 0.72
C PHE A 192 -12.01 -3.99 -0.37
N GLY A 193 -12.63 -5.09 -0.81
CA GLY A 193 -13.68 -5.08 -1.83
C GLY A 193 -13.22 -4.50 -3.15
N PHE A 194 -12.03 -4.89 -3.62
CA PHE A 194 -11.60 -4.65 -5.00
C PHE A 194 -12.05 -5.81 -5.89
N PRO A 195 -12.43 -5.56 -7.14
CA PRO A 195 -12.81 -6.63 -8.05
C PRO A 195 -11.62 -7.56 -8.31
N LEU A 196 -11.84 -8.86 -8.16
CA LEU A 196 -10.85 -9.86 -8.58
C LEU A 196 -10.69 -9.79 -10.10
N PRO A 197 -9.47 -9.94 -10.64
CA PRO A 197 -9.28 -10.07 -12.07
C PRO A 197 -9.99 -11.30 -12.61
N THR A 198 -10.78 -11.13 -13.66
CA THR A 198 -11.28 -12.27 -14.44
C THR A 198 -10.10 -12.81 -15.25
N PHE A 199 -9.70 -14.05 -15.00
CA PHE A 199 -8.72 -14.72 -15.85
C PHE A 199 -9.27 -14.73 -17.28
N LEU A 200 -8.51 -14.18 -18.23
CA LEU A 200 -8.80 -14.27 -19.65
C LEU A 200 -8.67 -15.72 -20.12
#